data_AF-A0A932VAH2-F1
#
_entry.id   AF-A0A932VAH2-F1
#
_cell.length_a   1.000
_cell.length_b   1.000
_cell.length_c   1.000
_cell.angle_alpha   90.00
_cell.angle_beta   90.00
_cell.angle_gamma   90.00
#
_symmetry.space_group_name_H-M   'P 1'
#
loop_
_entity.id
_entity.type
_entity.pdbx_description
1 polymer ?
#
loop_
_entity_poly.entity_id
_entity_poly.type
_entity_poly.pdbx_seq_one_letter_code
_entity_poly.pdbx_strand_id
1 'polypeptide(L)' 'DRLAVLGILPGSNIWIHQKRPSYVVRVGQTDIAMDPDIVRDIYVKKIT' A
#
# COMPACT_ATOMS: atom_id res chain seq x y z
N ASP A 1 -4.68 15.10 0.66
CA ASP A 1 -3.36 15.58 0.19
C ASP A 1 -2.17 14.64 0.34
N ARG A 2 -2.02 13.85 1.40
CA ARG A 2 -0.73 13.18 1.72
C ARG A 2 -0.36 11.93 0.91
N LEU A 3 -1.31 11.27 0.24
CA LEU A 3 -1.09 10.03 -0.53
C LEU A 3 -0.67 10.27 -1.99
N ALA A 4 -1.07 11.42 -2.57
CA ALA A 4 -0.71 11.79 -3.94
C ALA A 4 0.81 12.01 -4.09
N VAL A 5 1.46 12.51 -3.04
CA VAL A 5 2.92 12.71 -2.98
C VAL A 5 3.70 11.38 -3.05
N LEU A 6 3.06 10.26 -2.69
CA LEU A 6 3.65 8.91 -2.73
C LEU A 6 3.30 8.15 -4.03
N GLY A 7 2.63 8.80 -4.99
CA GLY A 7 2.23 8.17 -6.25
C GLY A 7 1.06 7.18 -6.12
N ILE A 8 0.38 7.17 -4.97
CA ILE A 8 -0.75 6.28 -4.72
C ILE A 8 -2.04 7.06 -5.04
N LEU A 9 -2.55 6.86 -6.26
CA LEU A 9 -3.83 7.43 -6.69
C LEU A 9 -4.97 6.45 -6.37
N PRO A 10 -6.19 6.95 -6.06
CA PRO A 10 -7.37 6.09 -5.98
C PRO A 10 -7.57 5.34 -7.30
N GLY A 11 -7.64 4.00 -7.24
CA GLY A 11 -7.72 3.12 -8.41
C GLY A 11 -6.38 2.48 -8.84
N SER A 12 -5.27 2.81 -8.19
CA SER A 12 -3.99 2.12 -8.41
C SER A 12 -4.04 0.68 -7.89
N ASN A 13 -3.56 -0.26 -8.70
CA ASN A 13 -3.36 -1.64 -8.28
C ASN A 13 -2.18 -1.71 -7.31
N ILE A 14 -2.39 -2.35 -6.17
CA ILE A 14 -1.37 -2.56 -5.16
C ILE A 14 -1.19 -4.05 -4.89
N TRP A 15 0.05 -4.47 -4.67
CA TRP A 15 0.39 -5.84 -4.36
C TRP A 15 1.02 -5.93 -2.98
N ILE A 16 0.54 -6.84 -2.16
CA ILE A 16 1.12 -7.08 -0.84
C ILE A 16 2.29 -8.05 -1.01
N HIS A 17 3.52 -7.55 -0.85
CA HIS A 17 4.73 -8.35 -0.93
C HIS A 17 5.05 -9.08 0.37
N GLN A 18 4.81 -8.44 1.52
CA GLN A 18 5.06 -9.04 2.83
C GLN A 18 4.06 -8.51 3.86
N LYS A 19 3.61 -9.38 4.77
CA LYS A 19 2.69 -9.01 5.86
C LYS A 19 3.31 -9.06 7.25
N ARG A 20 4.47 -9.70 7.42
CA ARG A 20 5.19 -9.85 8.70
C ARG A 20 6.71 -9.99 8.44
N PRO A 21 7.58 -9.41 9.28
CA PRO A 21 7.30 -8.61 10.49
C PRO A 21 6.83 -7.17 10.20
N SER A 22 7.09 -6.64 8.99
CA SER A 22 6.58 -5.36 8.51
C SER A 22 5.66 -5.57 7.28
N TYR A 23 4.75 -4.62 7.05
CA TYR A 23 3.87 -4.67 5.89
C TYR A 23 4.57 -4.01 4.71
N VAL A 24 4.90 -4.79 3.68
CA VAL A 24 5.50 -4.28 2.44
C VAL A 24 4.47 -4.34 1.34
N VAL A 25 4.13 -3.18 0.80
CA VAL A 25 3.20 -3.03 -0.33
C VAL A 25 3.97 -2.46 -1.52
N ARG A 26 3.78 -3.08 -2.68
CA ARG A 26 4.28 -2.58 -3.95
C ARG A 26 3.21 -1.77 -4.66
N VAL A 27 3.59 -0.57 -5.06
CA VAL A 27 2.79 0.32 -5.91
C VAL A 27 3.58 0.60 -7.18
N GLY A 28 3.11 0.11 -8.31
CA GLY A 28 3.87 0.17 -9.57
C GLY A 28 5.20 -0.59 -9.47
N GLN A 29 6.33 0.14 -9.53
CA GLN A 29 7.68 -0.42 -9.39
C GLN A 29 8.34 -0.14 -8.03
N THR A 30 7.62 0.52 -7.12
CA THR A 30 8.16 0.96 -5.83
C THR A 30 7.68 0.05 -4.70
N ASP A 31 8.61 -0.40 -3.87
CA ASP A 31 8.33 -1.12 -2.63
C ASP A 31 8.31 -0.15 -1.44
N ILE A 32 7.19 -0.14 -0.73
CA ILE A 32 6.98 0.72 0.43
C ILE A 32 6.78 -0.17 1.66
N ALA A 33 7.66 -0.01 2.65
CA ALA A 33 7.49 -0.58 3.97
C ALA A 33 6.61 0.35 4.81
N MET A 34 5.55 -0.20 5.40
CA MET A 34 4.59 0.52 6.22
C MET A 34 4.43 -0.14 7.58
N ASP A 35 4.21 0.72 8.58
CA ASP A 35 3.89 0.30 9.93
C ASP A 35 2.43 -0.18 10.03
N PRO A 36 2.14 -1.14 10.93
CA PRO A 36 0.80 -1.67 11.11
C PRO A 36 -0.25 -0.59 11.39
N ASP A 37 0.11 0.48 12.11
CA ASP A 37 -0.80 1.58 12.45
C ASP A 37 -1.31 2.31 11.20
N ILE A 38 -0.44 2.50 10.19
CA ILE A 38 -0.79 3.13 8.92
C ILE A 38 -1.63 2.17 8.06
N VAL A 39 -1.28 0.88 8.07
CA VAL A 39 -1.97 -0.15 7.26
C VAL A 39 -3.43 -0.34 7.67
N ARG A 40 -3.76 -0.13 8.95
CA ARG A 40 -5.13 -0.28 9.46
C ARG A 40 -6.12 0.72 8.85
N ASP A 41 -5.63 1.89 8.45
CA ASP A 41 -6.45 2.94 7.85
C ASP A 41 -6.57 2.80 6.31
N ILE A 42 -5.85 1.83 5.72
CA ILE A 42 -5.87 1.58 4.26
C ILE A 42 -6.90 0.52 3.93
N TYR A 43 -8.02 0.95 3.33
CA TYR A 43 -9.05 0.06 2.80
C TYR A 43 -8.71 -0.36 1.37
N VAL A 44 -8.69 -1.67 1.13
CA VAL A 44 -8.36 -2.27 -0.18
C VAL A 44 -9.52 -3.14 -0.66
N LYS A 45 -9.78 -3.12 -1.97
CA LYS A 45 -10.71 -4.06 -2.61
C LYS A 45 -9.91 -5.08 -3.40
N LYS A 46 -10.19 -6.37 -3.20
CA LYS A 46 -9.58 -7.43 -4.01
C LYS A 46 -10.09 -7.30 -5.44
N ILE A 47 -9.17 -7.10 -6.38
CA ILE A 47 -9.47 -7.20 -7.81
C ILE A 47 -9.47 -8.69 -8.11
N THR A 48 -10.63 -9.21 -8.50
CA THR A 48 -10.84 -10.63 -8.84
C THR A 48 -10.58 -10.81 -10.32
#